data_AF-A0A963UIR5-F1
#
_entry.id   AF-A0A963UIR5-F1
#
_cell.length_a   1.000
_cell.length_b   1.000
_cell.length_c   1.000
_cell.angle_alpha   90.00
_cell.angle_beta   90.00
_cell.angle_gamma   90.00
#
_symmetry.space_group_name_H-M   'P 1'
#
loop_
_entity.id
_entity.type
_entity.pdbx_description
1 polymer ?
#
loop_
_entity_poly.entity_id
_entity_poly.type
_entity_poly.pdbx_seq_one_letter_code
_entity_poly.pdbx_strand_id
1 'polypeptide(L)'
;MARAPLIGIVDSGGPADQMAGARAFDVGRDGPARPDRLGHGTAVAAVLRRAAPDAALRHAQVFDDTPVTSADRVARAVLWLAGEADILLLSLGLAADRKVLRAACETALAAGRCVVAASPARGAVSFP
;
A
#
# COMPACT_ATOMS: atom_id res chain seq x y z
N MET A 1 -19.28 6.22 19.43
CA MET A 1 -19.18 6.38 17.97
C MET A 1 -17.97 5.59 17.51
N ALA A 2 -18.06 4.84 16.41
CA ALA A 2 -16.89 4.13 15.88
C ALA A 2 -15.89 5.15 15.31
N ARG A 3 -14.59 4.96 15.59
CA ARG A 3 -13.51 5.77 15.00
C ARG A 3 -13.51 5.56 13.48
N ALA A 4 -13.29 6.63 12.71
CA ALA A 4 -13.08 6.53 11.26
C ALA A 4 -11.92 5.56 10.94
N PRO A 5 -12.05 4.68 9.93
CA PRO A 5 -11.02 3.70 9.61
C PRO A 5 -9.75 4.37 9.10
N LEU A 6 -8.60 3.77 9.41
CA LEU A 6 -7.33 4.11 8.78
C LEU A 6 -7.10 3.16 7.60
N ILE A 7 -6.97 3.74 6.41
CA ILE A 7 -6.65 3.02 5.17
C ILE A 7 -5.16 3.20 4.87
N GLY A 8 -4.42 2.11 4.90
CA GLY A 8 -3.03 2.03 4.45
C GLY A 8 -2.97 1.79 2.95
N ILE A 9 -2.24 2.63 2.21
CA ILE A 9 -2.09 2.58 0.76
C ILE A 9 -0.66 2.13 0.45
N VAL A 10 -0.51 0.98 -0.21
CA VAL A 10 0.78 0.46 -0.69
C VAL A 10 0.92 0.82 -2.17
N ASP A 11 1.72 1.85 -2.47
CA ASP A 11 1.78 2.46 -3.80
C ASP A 11 3.05 3.30 -4.02
N SER A 12 3.02 4.28 -4.92
CA SER A 12 4.14 5.15 -5.31
C SER A 12 4.33 6.38 -4.41
N GLY A 13 3.50 6.52 -3.38
CA GLY A 13 3.49 7.66 -2.48
C GLY A 13 2.08 8.24 -2.35
N GLY A 14 2.00 9.51 -2.02
CA GLY A 14 0.75 10.27 -1.97
C GLY A 14 0.95 11.76 -2.24
N PRO A 15 -0.14 12.55 -2.12
CA PRO A 15 -0.09 14.00 -2.17
C PRO A 15 0.94 14.57 -1.18
N ALA A 16 1.62 15.67 -1.54
CA ALA A 16 2.71 16.22 -0.74
C ALA A 16 2.29 16.59 0.70
N ASP A 17 1.04 17.04 0.88
CA ASP A 17 0.43 17.39 2.16
C ASP A 17 -0.02 16.17 2.99
N GLN A 18 0.08 14.96 2.45
CA GLN A 18 -0.33 13.69 3.09
C GLN A 18 0.83 12.74 3.36
N MET A 19 2.08 13.21 3.24
CA MET A 19 3.27 12.40 3.47
C MET A 19 3.72 12.35 4.94
N ALA A 20 3.08 13.10 5.83
CA ALA A 20 3.38 13.04 7.26
C ALA A 20 3.13 11.63 7.82
N GLY A 21 4.15 11.01 8.42
CA GLY A 21 4.08 9.64 8.95
C GLY A 21 4.08 8.53 7.89
N ALA A 22 4.17 8.88 6.61
CA ALA A 22 4.32 7.92 5.52
C ALA A 22 5.75 7.36 5.45
N ARG A 23 5.89 6.12 4.96
CA ARG A 23 7.17 5.41 4.95
C ARG A 23 7.47 4.81 3.58
N ALA A 24 8.71 4.94 3.12
CA ALA A 24 9.23 4.31 1.92
C ALA A 24 9.98 3.02 2.25
N PHE A 25 9.81 2.03 1.36
CA PHE A 25 10.43 0.71 1.44
C PHE A 25 11.31 0.49 0.22
N ASP A 26 12.62 0.54 0.44
CA ASP A 26 13.65 0.52 -0.62
C ASP A 26 14.51 -0.77 -0.50
N VAL A 27 15.24 -1.14 -1.55
CA VAL A 27 16.21 -2.25 -1.58
C VAL A 27 17.30 -2.04 -0.52
N GLY A 28 17.70 -0.79 -0.30
CA GLY A 28 18.74 -0.46 0.67
C GLY A 28 18.20 -0.30 2.09
N ARG A 29 17.57 0.84 2.36
CA ARG A 29 17.11 1.22 3.70
C ARG A 29 15.76 1.91 3.61
N ASP A 30 14.86 1.48 4.48
CA ASP A 30 13.56 2.13 4.65
C ASP A 30 13.72 3.50 5.28
N GLY A 31 12.86 4.42 4.88
CA GLY A 31 12.96 5.81 5.30
C GLY A 31 11.63 6.54 5.20
N PRO A 32 11.63 7.86 5.44
CA PRO A 32 10.46 8.68 5.19
C PRO A 32 10.06 8.58 3.72
N ALA A 33 8.76 8.45 3.45
CA ALA A 33 8.26 8.52 2.09
C ALA A 33 8.39 9.93 1.52
N ARG A 34 8.40 10.02 0.20
CA ARG A 34 8.50 11.25 -0.58
C ARG A 34 7.16 11.50 -1.29
N PRO A 35 6.84 12.75 -1.64
CA PRO A 35 5.69 13.04 -2.48
C PRO A 35 5.68 12.18 -3.74
N ASP A 36 4.50 11.74 -4.15
CA ASP A 36 4.32 10.84 -5.28
C ASP A 36 4.80 11.49 -6.59
N ARG A 37 5.80 10.87 -7.23
CA ARG A 37 6.33 11.31 -8.52
C ARG A 37 5.73 10.55 -9.70
N LEU A 38 5.19 9.35 -9.47
CA LEU A 38 4.52 8.55 -10.50
C LEU A 38 3.05 8.99 -10.67
N GLY A 39 2.46 9.57 -9.62
CA GLY A 39 1.10 10.09 -9.61
C GLY A 39 0.01 9.05 -9.36
N HIS A 40 0.36 7.76 -9.37
CA HIS A 40 -0.59 6.66 -9.19
C HIS A 40 -1.14 6.61 -7.75
N GLY A 41 -0.27 6.65 -6.73
CA GLY A 41 -0.68 6.70 -5.33
C GLY A 41 -1.51 7.96 -4.99
N THR A 42 -1.20 9.10 -5.59
CA THR A 42 -2.01 10.33 -5.51
C THR A 42 -3.40 10.13 -6.12
N ALA A 43 -3.51 9.48 -7.28
CA ALA A 43 -4.80 9.18 -7.90
C ALA A 43 -5.64 8.23 -7.04
N VAL A 44 -5.03 7.18 -6.47
CA VAL A 44 -5.67 6.25 -5.54
C VAL A 44 -6.21 6.99 -4.31
N ALA A 45 -5.40 7.87 -3.70
CA ALA A 45 -5.83 8.68 -2.57
C ALA A 45 -7.02 9.58 -2.92
N ALA A 46 -7.04 10.17 -4.11
CA ALA A 46 -8.15 11.01 -4.57
C ALA A 46 -9.46 10.22 -4.70
N VAL A 47 -9.41 8.98 -5.19
CA VAL A 47 -10.59 8.08 -5.27
C VAL A 47 -11.08 7.74 -3.86
N LEU A 48 -10.18 7.36 -2.95
CA LEU A 48 -10.54 7.04 -1.57
C LEU A 48 -11.17 8.23 -0.85
N ARG A 49 -10.65 9.45 -1.04
CA ARG A 49 -11.23 10.66 -0.45
C ARG A 49 -12.65 10.95 -0.93
N ARG A 50 -12.98 10.59 -2.18
CA ARG A 50 -14.36 10.72 -2.69
C ARG A 50 -15.30 9.67 -2.11
N ALA A 51 -14.82 8.45 -1.93
CA ALA A 51 -15.62 7.34 -1.43
C ALA A 51 -15.79 7.36 0.10
N ALA A 52 -14.75 7.79 0.82
CA ALA A 52 -14.66 7.79 2.28
C ALA A 52 -13.92 9.06 2.76
N PRO A 53 -14.58 10.24 2.75
CA PRO A 53 -13.94 11.52 3.05
C PRO A 53 -13.32 11.57 4.45
N ASP A 54 -13.96 10.93 5.41
CA ASP A 54 -13.54 10.91 6.82
C ASP A 54 -12.47 9.87 7.14
N ALA A 55 -12.14 8.98 6.20
CA ALA A 55 -11.11 7.97 6.43
C ALA A 55 -9.74 8.64 6.59
N ALA A 56 -8.97 8.19 7.57
CA ALA A 56 -7.55 8.55 7.63
C ALA A 56 -6.80 7.73 6.57
N LEU A 57 -5.79 8.33 5.94
CA LEU A 57 -4.95 7.66 4.93
C LEU A 57 -3.51 7.60 5.42
N ARG A 58 -2.84 6.46 5.19
CA ARG A 58 -1.40 6.28 5.45
C ARG A 58 -0.72 5.69 4.23
N HIS A 59 0.37 6.30 3.79
CA HIS A 59 1.10 5.85 2.61
C HIS A 59 2.32 4.99 2.97
N ALA A 60 2.39 3.82 2.33
CA ALA A 60 3.57 2.97 2.24
C ALA A 60 4.08 3.02 0.80
N GLN A 61 5.18 3.74 0.57
CA GLN A 61 5.77 3.92 -0.74
C GLN A 61 6.68 2.73 -1.09
N VAL A 62 6.34 1.98 -2.13
CA VAL A 62 7.09 0.80 -2.61
C VAL A 62 7.65 0.96 -4.02
N PHE A 63 7.21 2.01 -4.72
CA PHE A 63 7.77 2.43 -5.99
C PHE A 63 8.63 3.69 -5.80
N ASP A 64 9.74 3.71 -6.53
CA ASP A 64 10.61 4.88 -6.62
C ASP A 64 10.17 5.74 -7.83
N ASP A 65 11.10 6.21 -8.65
CA ASP A 65 10.80 6.96 -9.89
C ASP A 65 10.37 6.07 -11.07
N THR A 66 10.28 4.75 -10.85
CA THR A 66 9.85 3.78 -11.87
C THR A 66 8.78 2.85 -11.30
N PRO A 67 7.84 2.33 -12.13
CA PRO A 67 6.77 1.44 -11.67
C PRO A 67 7.26 0.00 -11.44
N VAL A 68 8.48 -0.14 -10.92
CA VAL A 68 9.10 -1.43 -10.60
C VAL A 68 9.29 -1.51 -9.10
N THR A 69 8.83 -2.62 -8.53
CA THR A 69 9.02 -2.95 -7.11
C THR A 69 9.33 -4.42 -6.94
N SER A 70 9.67 -4.83 -5.73
CA SER A 70 9.97 -6.21 -5.37
C SER A 70 8.98 -6.72 -4.34
N ALA A 71 8.78 -8.05 -4.33
CA ALA A 71 7.90 -8.67 -3.35
C ALA A 71 8.36 -8.46 -1.91
N ASP A 72 9.67 -8.30 -1.64
CA ASP A 72 10.17 -7.99 -0.30
C ASP A 72 9.79 -6.58 0.15
N ARG A 73 9.86 -5.58 -0.74
CA ARG A 73 9.47 -4.19 -0.45
C ARG A 73 7.98 -4.14 -0.12
N VAL A 74 7.16 -4.76 -0.95
CA VAL A 74 5.70 -4.86 -0.73
C VAL A 74 5.39 -5.63 0.56
N ALA A 75 6.05 -6.75 0.84
CA ALA A 75 5.83 -7.51 2.06
C ALA A 75 6.15 -6.69 3.32
N ARG A 76 7.25 -5.94 3.33
CA ARG A 76 7.61 -5.07 4.46
C ARG A 76 6.62 -3.91 4.64
N ALA A 77 6.14 -3.33 3.54
CA ALA A 77 5.07 -2.33 3.56
C ALA A 77 3.77 -2.88 4.17
N VAL A 78 3.36 -4.08 3.77
CA VAL A 78 2.17 -4.78 4.31
C VAL A 78 2.32 -5.02 5.80
N LEU A 79 3.46 -5.56 6.24
CA LEU A 79 3.69 -5.84 7.67
C LEU A 79 3.72 -4.56 8.51
N TRP A 80 4.31 -3.49 7.99
CA TRP A 80 4.31 -2.20 8.66
C TRP A 80 2.88 -1.65 8.81
N LEU A 81 2.10 -1.63 7.73
CA LEU A 81 0.72 -1.15 7.77
C LEU A 81 -0.18 -2.06 8.62
N ALA A 82 0.07 -3.37 8.71
CA ALA A 82 -0.70 -4.27 9.55
C ALA A 82 -0.63 -3.93 11.05
N GLY A 83 0.42 -3.21 11.47
CA GLY A 83 0.57 -2.68 12.82
C GLY A 83 -0.21 -1.38 13.09
N GLU A 84 -0.69 -0.70 12.05
CA GLU A 84 -1.22 0.67 12.16
C GLU A 84 -2.63 0.83 11.56
N ALA A 85 -2.86 0.28 10.37
CA ALA A 85 -4.07 0.47 9.57
C ALA A 85 -5.13 -0.61 9.78
N ASP A 86 -6.39 -0.25 9.55
CA ASP A 86 -7.54 -1.15 9.62
C ASP A 86 -7.74 -1.89 8.28
N ILE A 87 -7.47 -1.19 7.17
CA ILE A 87 -7.59 -1.68 5.79
C ILE A 87 -6.28 -1.41 5.06
N LEU A 88 -5.74 -2.41 4.37
CA LEU A 88 -4.56 -2.31 3.51
C LEU A 88 -5.01 -2.42 2.06
N LEU A 89 -4.79 -1.35 1.29
CA LEU A 89 -5.06 -1.28 -0.14
C LEU A 89 -3.75 -1.40 -0.92
N LEU A 90 -3.64 -2.46 -1.72
CA LEU A 90 -2.54 -2.72 -2.62
C LEU A 90 -3.03 -2.48 -4.05
N SER A 91 -2.80 -1.29 -4.59
CA SER A 91 -3.16 -0.97 -5.98
C SER A 91 -2.05 -1.39 -6.95
N LEU A 92 -1.53 -2.61 -6.76
CA LEU A 92 -0.46 -3.21 -7.54
C LEU A 92 -0.66 -4.72 -7.61
N GLY A 93 0.07 -5.35 -8.53
CA GLY A 93 0.13 -6.80 -8.63
C GLY A 93 1.49 -7.26 -9.16
N LEU A 94 1.98 -8.38 -8.64
CA LEU A 94 3.19 -9.06 -9.09
C LEU A 94 2.82 -10.22 -10.01
N ALA A 95 3.65 -10.48 -11.01
CA ALA A 95 3.43 -11.55 -11.99
C ALA A 95 3.57 -12.97 -11.43
N ALA A 96 4.03 -13.13 -10.19
CA ALA A 96 4.24 -14.43 -9.58
C ALA A 96 3.94 -14.39 -8.09
N ASP A 97 3.39 -15.50 -7.59
CA ASP A 97 3.21 -15.72 -6.17
C ASP A 97 4.58 -15.86 -5.48
N ARG A 98 4.87 -14.93 -4.57
CA ARG A 98 6.11 -14.90 -3.80
C ARG A 98 5.80 -15.22 -2.35
N LYS A 99 6.43 -16.27 -1.82
CA LYS A 99 6.25 -16.76 -0.45
C LYS A 99 6.31 -15.65 0.60
N VAL A 100 7.25 -14.70 0.45
CA VAL A 100 7.42 -13.57 1.37
C VAL A 100 6.21 -12.64 1.41
N LEU A 101 5.62 -12.32 0.26
CA LEU A 101 4.45 -11.46 0.18
C LEU A 101 3.20 -12.18 0.66
N ARG A 102 3.03 -13.45 0.28
CA ARG A 102 1.93 -14.27 0.76
C ARG A 102 1.93 -14.37 2.29
N ALA A 103 3.09 -14.66 2.90
CA ALA A 103 3.22 -14.71 4.35
C ALA A 103 2.92 -13.35 5.03
N ALA A 104 3.27 -12.24 4.40
CA ALA A 104 2.93 -10.91 4.89
C ALA A 104 1.42 -10.63 4.85
N CYS A 105 0.75 -11.01 3.76
CA CYS A 105 -0.71 -10.92 3.64
C CYS A 105 -1.42 -11.82 4.67
N GLU A 106 -0.98 -13.07 4.82
CA GLU A 106 -1.50 -14.00 5.84
C GLU A 106 -1.34 -13.42 7.25
N THR A 107 -0.19 -12.83 7.56
CA THR A 107 0.06 -12.14 8.84
C THR A 107 -0.91 -10.97 9.05
N ALA A 108 -1.14 -10.15 8.03
CA ALA A 108 -2.08 -9.03 8.11
C ALA A 108 -3.52 -9.50 8.33
N LEU A 109 -3.95 -10.54 7.61
CA LEU A 109 -5.28 -11.14 7.77
C LEU A 109 -5.45 -11.76 9.17
N ALA A 110 -4.44 -12.48 9.67
CA ALA A 110 -4.45 -13.06 11.02
C ALA A 110 -4.50 -11.99 12.13
N ALA A 111 -3.98 -10.79 11.87
CA ALA A 111 -4.10 -9.62 12.74
C ALA A 111 -5.47 -8.91 12.64
N GLY A 112 -6.43 -9.48 11.90
CA GLY A 112 -7.78 -8.94 11.74
C GLY A 112 -7.86 -7.74 10.78
N ARG A 113 -6.85 -7.56 9.90
CA ARG A 113 -6.86 -6.47 8.92
C ARG A 113 -7.58 -6.88 7.65
N CYS A 114 -8.26 -5.93 7.03
CA CYS A 114 -8.82 -6.13 5.69
C CYS A 114 -7.72 -5.88 4.65
N VAL A 115 -7.46 -6.83 3.76
CA VAL A 115 -6.49 -6.67 2.66
C VAL A 115 -7.27 -6.63 1.35
N VAL A 116 -7.10 -5.56 0.58
CA VAL A 116 -7.73 -5.34 -0.72
C VAL A 116 -6.63 -5.16 -1.76
N ALA A 117 -6.66 -5.96 -2.82
CA ALA A 117 -5.68 -5.89 -3.90
C ALA A 117 -6.35 -5.71 -5.26
N ALA A 118 -5.63 -5.08 -6.19
CA ALA A 118 -6.09 -4.93 -7.56
C ALA A 118 -6.14 -6.30 -8.27
N SER A 119 -7.24 -6.57 -8.96
CA SER A 119 -7.38 -7.74 -9.84
C SER A 119 -7.29 -7.28 -11.30
N PRO A 120 -6.54 -7.98 -12.17
CA PRO A 120 -6.32 -7.54 -13.54
C PRO A 120 -7.61 -7.72 -14.34
N ALA A 121 -8.10 -6.65 -14.97
CA ALA A 121 -9.28 -6.72 -15.81
C ALA A 121 -9.09 -7.64 -17.04
N ARG A 122 -7.84 -7.77 -17.52
CA ARG A 122 -7.40 -8.65 -18.61
C ARG A 122 -5.95 -9.08 -18.34
N GLY A 123 -5.57 -10.28 -18.79
CA GLY A 123 -4.19 -10.77 -18.73
C GLY A 123 -3.98 -11.89 -17.69
N ALA A 124 -2.71 -12.16 -17.39
CA ALA A 124 -2.32 -13.20 -16.45
C ALA A 124 -2.72 -12.83 -15.01
N VAL A 125 -2.83 -13.86 -14.16
CA VAL A 125 -3.07 -13.70 -12.72
C VAL A 125 -2.01 -12.78 -12.11
N SER A 126 -2.46 -11.84 -11.28
CA SER A 126 -1.58 -11.03 -10.44
C SER A 126 -1.73 -11.43 -8.98
N PHE A 127 -0.66 -11.25 -8.22
CA PHE A 127 -0.62 -11.51 -6.78
C PHE A 127 -0.28 -10.23 -6.01
N PRO A 128 -0.76 -10.03 -4.78
CA PRO A 128 -1.48 -11.01 -3.97
C PRO A 128 -2.93 -11.21 -4.40
#